data_AF-A0A401H617-F1
#
_entry.id   AF-A0A401H617-F1
#
_cell.length_a   1.000
_cell.length_b   1.000
_cell.length_c   1.000
_cell.angle_alpha   90.00
_cell.angle_beta   90.00
_cell.angle_gamma   90.00
#
_symmetry.space_group_name_H-M   'P 1'
#
loop_
_entity.id
_entity.type
_entity.pdbx_description
1 polymer ?
#
loop_
_entity_poly.entity_id
_entity_poly.type
_entity_poly.pdbx_seq_one_letter_code
_entity_poly.pdbx_strand_id
1 'polypeptide(L)'
;MRRHDPKGAQRLSDWMKWRTLIPTPFFHALIHAFALKRDSTRGRKYIFVELVEYMPNVKDPRYKFRVIECSVFRLEDVVADEGVHSVLIYA
;
A
#
# COMPACT_ATOMS: atom_id res chain seq x y z
N MET A 1 -10.51 18.47 -26.05
CA MET A 1 -10.82 17.03 -26.04
C MET A 1 -10.23 16.40 -24.77
N ARG A 2 -11.05 15.81 -23.89
CA ARG A 2 -10.53 15.04 -22.74
C ARG A 2 -9.99 13.70 -23.26
N ARG A 3 -8.73 13.37 -22.96
CA ARG A 3 -8.17 12.04 -23.24
C ARG A 3 -8.74 11.07 -22.20
N HIS A 4 -9.59 10.14 -22.65
CA HIS A 4 -10.10 9.07 -21.78
C HIS A 4 -9.08 7.93 -21.78
N ASP A 5 -8.55 7.59 -20.59
CA ASP A 5 -7.71 6.40 -20.38
C ASP A 5 -8.53 5.31 -19.65
N PRO A 6 -9.21 4.42 -20.40
CA PRO A 6 -10.01 3.36 -19.80
C PRO A 6 -9.14 2.34 -19.04
N LYS A 7 -7.87 2.15 -19.42
CA LYS A 7 -6.97 1.20 -18.74
C LYS A 7 -6.54 1.73 -17.38
N GLY A 8 -6.16 3.00 -17.31
CA GLY A 8 -5.89 3.69 -16.04
C GLY A 8 -7.10 3.71 -15.13
N ALA A 9 -8.30 3.98 -15.68
CA ALA A 9 -9.54 3.95 -14.92
C ALA A 9 -9.84 2.55 -14.35
N GLN A 10 -9.67 1.48 -15.15
CA GLN A 10 -9.85 0.11 -14.66
C GLN A 10 -8.83 -0.25 -13.58
N ARG A 11 -7.56 0.09 -13.78
CA ARG A 11 -6.50 -0.15 -12.78
C ARG A 11 -6.80 0.55 -11.46
N LEU A 12 -7.27 1.80 -11.50
CA LEU A 12 -7.69 2.54 -10.31
C LEU A 12 -8.90 1.87 -9.64
N SER A 13 -9.90 1.44 -10.41
CA SER A 13 -11.06 0.72 -9.87
C SER A 13 -10.66 -0.58 -9.17
N ASP A 14 -9.78 -1.36 -9.80
CA ASP A 14 -9.24 -2.60 -9.23
C ASP A 14 -8.43 -2.29 -7.96
N TRP A 15 -7.63 -1.22 -7.97
CA TRP A 15 -6.83 -0.79 -6.82
C TRP A 15 -7.69 -0.47 -5.60
N MET A 16 -8.74 0.33 -5.81
CA MET A 16 -9.67 0.70 -4.75
C MET A 16 -10.35 -0.54 -4.15
N LYS A 17 -10.75 -1.50 -4.99
CA LYS A 17 -11.36 -2.75 -4.51
C LYS A 17 -10.36 -3.60 -3.72
N TRP A 18 -9.17 -3.84 -4.27
CA TRP A 18 -8.14 -4.67 -3.64
C TRP A 18 -7.81 -4.19 -2.22
N ARG A 19 -7.65 -2.87 -2.02
CA ARG A 19 -7.35 -2.28 -0.70
C ARG A 19 -8.47 -2.46 0.33
N THR A 20 -9.71 -2.63 -0.10
CA THR A 20 -10.84 -2.90 0.83
C THR A 20 -10.99 -4.37 1.20
N LEU A 21 -10.27 -5.26 0.49
CA LEU A 21 -10.32 -6.70 0.70
C LEU A 21 -9.15 -7.22 1.56
N ILE A 22 -8.44 -6.31 2.23
CA ILE A 22 -7.29 -6.65 3.07
C ILE A 22 -7.74 -7.58 4.22
N PRO A 23 -7.15 -8.78 4.34
CA PRO A 23 -7.59 -9.75 5.33
C PRO A 23 -7.05 -9.41 6.73
N THR A 24 -7.80 -9.74 7.78
CA THR A 24 -7.43 -9.49 9.20
C THR A 24 -5.99 -9.87 9.57
N PRO A 25 -5.43 -11.01 9.12
CA PRO A 25 -4.03 -11.36 9.42
C PRO A 25 -3.00 -10.31 8.98
N PHE A 26 -3.29 -9.56 7.92
CA PHE A 26 -2.42 -8.48 7.47
C PHE A 26 -2.33 -7.36 8.50
N PHE A 27 -3.44 -6.97 9.12
CA PHE A 27 -3.43 -5.97 10.20
C PHE A 27 -2.60 -6.43 11.40
N HIS A 28 -2.67 -7.72 11.77
CA HIS A 28 -1.80 -8.26 12.82
C HIS A 28 -0.33 -8.18 12.42
N ALA A 29 0.01 -8.53 11.17
CA ALA A 29 1.37 -8.40 10.67
C ALA A 29 1.88 -6.95 10.77
N LEU A 30 1.06 -5.95 10.42
CA LEU A 30 1.40 -4.54 10.60
C LEU A 30 1.60 -4.17 12.07
N ILE A 31 0.70 -4.57 12.96
CA ILE A 31 0.82 -4.31 14.41
C ILE A 31 2.16 -4.84 14.94
N HIS A 32 2.58 -6.02 14.49
CA HIS A 32 3.87 -6.61 14.86
C HIS A 32 5.05 -5.89 14.22
N ALA A 33 4.98 -5.59 12.91
CA ALA A 33 6.04 -4.90 12.18
C ALA A 33 6.34 -3.50 12.75
N PHE A 34 5.30 -2.76 13.13
CA PHE A 34 5.42 -1.46 13.78
C PHE A 34 5.71 -1.53 15.29
N ALA A 35 5.68 -2.73 15.87
CA ALA A 35 5.78 -2.97 17.31
C ALA A 35 4.78 -2.12 18.14
N LEU A 36 3.55 -1.92 17.63
CA LEU A 36 2.54 -1.02 18.25
C LEU A 36 2.13 -1.46 19.65
N LYS A 37 2.20 -2.77 19.94
CA LYS A 37 1.93 -3.29 21.29
C LYS A 37 2.94 -2.78 22.32
N ARG A 38 4.18 -2.52 21.90
CA ARG A 38 5.26 -2.00 22.77
C ARG A 38 5.23 -0.47 22.83
N ASP A 39 4.98 0.18 21.70
CA ASP A 39 4.90 1.63 21.60
C ASP A 39 3.88 2.03 20.53
N SER A 40 2.71 2.48 20.98
CA SER A 40 1.62 2.90 20.10
C SER A 40 1.93 4.20 19.36
N THR A 41 2.90 5.01 19.82
CA THR A 41 3.30 6.25 19.13
C THR A 41 4.00 5.96 17.80
N ARG A 42 4.50 4.74 17.61
CA ARG A 42 5.18 4.33 16.37
C ARG A 42 4.26 4.36 15.15
N GLY A 43 2.95 4.17 15.32
CA GLY A 43 1.99 4.30 14.22
C GLY A 43 1.97 5.72 13.61
N ARG A 44 2.44 6.74 14.33
CA ARG A 44 2.55 8.13 13.84
C ARG A 44 3.93 8.50 13.34
N LYS A 45 4.93 7.64 13.52
CA LYS A 45 6.35 7.92 13.22
C LYS A 45 6.88 7.08 12.07
N TYR A 46 6.26 5.93 11.83
CA TYR A 46 6.67 4.98 10.82
C TYR A 46 5.56 4.79 9.79
N ILE A 47 5.96 4.50 8.57
CA ILE A 47 5.06 4.14 7.47
C ILE A 47 5.44 2.77 6.91
N PHE A 48 4.45 2.05 6.44
CA PHE A 48 4.62 0.79 5.74
C PHE A 48 4.39 1.04 4.26
N VAL A 49 5.34 0.61 3.45
CA VAL A 49 5.33 0.81 2.00
C VAL A 49 5.37 -0.55 1.33
N GLU A 50 4.52 -0.73 0.32
CA GLU A 50 4.43 -1.93 -0.49
C GLU A 50 4.73 -1.60 -1.95
N LEU A 51 5.67 -2.33 -2.55
CA LEU A 51 5.82 -2.37 -3.99
C LEU A 51 4.90 -3.48 -4.53
N VAL A 52 4.00 -3.11 -5.44
CA VAL A 52 2.99 -4.03 -5.99
C VAL A 52 3.07 -4.16 -7.50
N GLU A 53 2.86 -5.38 -7.99
CA GLU A 53 2.66 -5.67 -9.40
C GLU A 53 1.17 -5.77 -9.71
N TYR A 54 0.73 -5.11 -10.78
CA TYR A 54 -0.65 -5.20 -11.25
C TYR A 54 -0.85 -6.39 -12.18
N MET A 55 -1.80 -7.26 -11.85
CA MET A 55 -2.16 -8.49 -12.56
C MET A 55 -3.57 -8.37 -13.19
N PRO A 56 -3.72 -7.67 -14.33
CA PRO A 56 -5.02 -7.31 -14.89
C PRO A 56 -5.89 -8.51 -15.32
N ASN A 57 -5.27 -9.64 -15.65
CA ASN A 57 -5.97 -10.82 -16.18
C ASN A 57 -6.57 -11.73 -15.09
N VAL A 58 -6.23 -11.50 -13.82
CA VAL A 58 -6.75 -12.31 -12.72
C VAL A 58 -8.20 -11.91 -12.43
N LYS A 59 -9.12 -12.87 -12.34
CA LYS A 59 -10.55 -12.58 -12.15
C LYS A 59 -10.88 -12.15 -10.72
N ASP A 60 -10.27 -12.82 -9.75
CA ASP A 60 -10.52 -12.55 -8.33
C ASP A 60 -9.83 -11.24 -7.91
N PRO A 61 -10.59 -10.25 -7.40
CA PRO A 61 -10.07 -8.94 -7.04
C PRO A 61 -8.97 -8.98 -5.98
N ARG A 62 -8.93 -10.03 -5.13
CA ARG A 62 -7.91 -10.19 -4.07
C ARG A 62 -6.50 -10.40 -4.62
N TYR A 63 -6.40 -10.87 -5.86
CA TYR A 63 -5.14 -11.22 -6.51
C TYR A 63 -4.83 -10.31 -7.72
N LYS A 64 -5.54 -9.20 -7.87
CA LYS A 64 -5.26 -8.18 -8.91
C LYS A 64 -3.94 -7.45 -8.65
N PHE A 65 -3.48 -7.42 -7.42
CA PHE A 65 -2.18 -6.85 -7.05
C PHE A 65 -1.41 -7.86 -6.22
N ARG A 66 -0.13 -8.02 -6.56
CA ARG A 66 0.81 -8.87 -5.84
C ARG A 66 1.88 -7.99 -5.20
N VAL A 67 2.02 -8.04 -3.88
CA VAL A 67 3.13 -7.40 -3.18
C VAL A 67 4.41 -8.15 -3.54
N ILE A 68 5.38 -7.44 -4.12
CA ILE A 68 6.71 -7.97 -4.47
C ILE A 68 7.69 -7.68 -3.35
N GLU A 69 7.63 -6.47 -2.80
CA GLU A 69 8.49 -6.02 -1.71
C GLU A 69 7.68 -5.19 -0.72
N CYS A 70 8.07 -5.21 0.55
CA CYS A 70 7.52 -4.31 1.54
C CYS A 70 8.57 -3.93 2.57
N SER A 71 8.43 -2.74 3.16
CA SER A 71 9.36 -2.24 4.16
C SER A 71 8.71 -1.20 5.05
N VAL A 72 9.31 -0.98 6.22
CA VAL A 72 8.90 0.02 7.20
C VAL A 72 9.95 1.12 7.26
N PHE A 73 9.52 2.35 7.05
CA PHE A 73 10.38 3.54 7.05
C PHE A 73 9.95 4.49 8.15
N ARG A 74 10.85 5.34 8.65
CA ARG A 74 10.42 6.49 9.46
C ARG A 74 9.96 7.60 8.53
N LEU A 75 8.95 8.35 8.98
CA LEU A 75 8.45 9.51 8.25
C LEU A 75 9.55 10.55 8.01
N GLU A 76 10.43 10.75 9.01
CA GLU A 76 11.56 11.68 8.92
C GLU A 76 12.53 11.31 7.77
N ASP A 77 12.76 10.02 7.55
CA ASP A 77 13.66 9.52 6.50
C ASP A 77 13.05 9.69 5.10
N VAL A 78 11.72 9.58 4.99
CA VAL A 78 10.99 9.63 3.70
C VAL A 78 10.80 11.06 3.22
N VAL A 79 10.54 12.00 4.13
CA VAL A 79 10.35 13.43 3.77
C VAL A 79 11.67 14.07 3.35
N ALA A 80 12.81 13.57 3.85
CA ALA A 80 14.13 14.05 3.46
C ALA A 80 14.55 13.58 2.04
N ASP A 81 13.90 12.55 1.50
CA ASP A 81 14.20 11.96 0.19
C ASP A 81 13.12 12.39 -0.83
N GLU A 82 13.28 13.55 -1.47
CA GLU A 82 12.31 14.15 -2.43
C GLU A 82 12.17 13.37 -3.77
N GLY A 83 12.44 12.06 -3.79
CA GLY A 83 12.55 11.25 -5.00
C GLY A 83 11.48 10.17 -5.22
N VAL A 84 10.54 9.92 -4.31
CA VAL A 84 9.69 8.71 -4.40
C VAL A 84 8.33 8.98 -5.05
N HIS A 85 8.17 8.48 -6.28
CA HIS A 85 6.88 8.33 -6.94
C HIS A 85 5.97 7.37 -6.16
N SER A 86 4.86 7.90 -5.64
CA SER A 86 3.72 7.19 -5.03
C SER A 86 4.05 6.30 -3.82
N VAL A 87 4.28 6.94 -2.68
CA VAL A 87 4.23 6.32 -1.35
C VAL A 87 2.78 6.37 -0.84
N LEU A 88 2.17 5.22 -0.54
CA LEU A 88 0.89 5.17 0.15
C LEU A 88 1.11 4.86 1.62
N ILE A 89 0.75 5.84 2.44
CA ILE A 89 0.81 5.80 3.90
C ILE A 89 -0.41 5.01 4.40
N TYR A 90 -0.17 3.90 5.10
CA TYR A 90 -1.17 3.33 6.02
C TYR A 90 -1.02 4.09 7.35
N ALA A 91 -1.96 5.00 7.63
CA ALA A 91 -2.12 5.66 8.92
C ALA A 91 -3.29 5.06 9.69
#